data_AF-A0A918LRD3-F1
#
_entry.id   AF-A0A918LRD3-F1
#
_cell.length_a   1.000
_cell.length_b   1.000
_cell.length_c   1.000
_cell.angle_alpha   90.00
_cell.angle_beta   90.00
_cell.angle_gamma   90.00
#
_symmetry.space_group_name_H-M   'P 1'
#
loop_
_entity.id
_entity.type
_entity.pdbx_description
1 polymer ?
#
loop_
_entity_poly.entity_id
_entity_poly.type
_entity_poly.pdbx_seq_one_letter_code
_entity_poly.pdbx_strand_id
1 'polypeptide(L)'
;MESCEIKTAEKEIADQVIDLGRKFLSKLSGLKPEIVVVRIADIPTRASRAAGPRHRLMIEGALAYVCNEQKVRNVMLCTGREVGIALGMSKADALACGEHLDAKHPEAASAGIVALPSES
;
A
#
# COMPACT_ATOMS: atom_id res chain seq x y z
N MET A 1 -13.11 0.46 6.61
CA MET A 1 -11.79 0.37 5.96
C MET A 1 -11.22 -0.99 6.30
N GLU A 2 -10.78 -1.78 5.32
CA GLU A 2 -10.18 -3.09 5.56
C GLU A 2 -8.68 -3.02 5.25
N SER A 3 -7.85 -3.38 6.23
CA SER A 3 -6.40 -3.49 6.11
C SER A 3 -5.99 -4.97 6.14
N CYS A 4 -5.06 -5.38 5.28
CA CYS A 4 -4.54 -6.75 5.30
C CYS A 4 -3.02 -6.80 5.14
N GLU A 5 -2.41 -7.79 5.78
CA GLU A 5 -0.99 -8.11 5.62
C GLU A 5 -0.87 -9.32 4.69
N ILE A 6 -0.08 -9.19 3.62
CA ILE A 6 0.16 -10.28 2.65
C ILE A 6 1.60 -10.74 2.80
N LYS A 7 1.78 -12.03 3.10
CA LYS A 7 3.09 -12.68 3.27
C LYS A 7 3.29 -13.72 2.18
N THR A 8 4.53 -13.89 1.76
CA THR A 8 4.96 -14.97 0.86
C THR A 8 5.97 -15.87 1.57
N ALA A 9 5.88 -17.17 1.31
CA ALA A 9 6.84 -18.16 1.82
C ALA A 9 7.91 -18.51 0.77
N GLU A 10 7.78 -17.95 -0.44
CA GLU A 10 8.70 -18.20 -1.54
C GLU A 10 10.07 -17.59 -1.26
N LYS A 11 11.12 -18.21 -1.79
CA LYS A 11 12.51 -17.81 -1.54
C LYS A 11 13.09 -16.98 -2.68
N GLU A 12 12.69 -17.30 -3.90
CA GLU A 12 13.11 -16.59 -5.10
C GLU A 12 12.23 -15.38 -5.36
N ILE A 13 12.83 -14.26 -5.77
CA ILE A 13 12.11 -12.99 -5.87
C ILE A 13 10.98 -13.02 -6.91
N ALA A 14 11.19 -13.72 -8.03
CA ALA A 14 10.16 -13.85 -9.06
C ALA A 14 8.92 -14.57 -8.51
N ASP A 15 9.14 -15.66 -7.78
CA ASP A 15 8.08 -16.45 -7.16
C ASP A 15 7.39 -15.68 -6.03
N GLN A 16 8.16 -14.92 -5.23
CA GLN A 16 7.62 -14.01 -4.23
C GLN A 16 6.65 -13.00 -4.84
N VAL A 17 7.05 -12.35 -5.93
CA VAL A 17 6.22 -11.33 -6.60
C VAL A 17 4.95 -11.97 -7.19
N ILE A 18 5.06 -13.16 -7.79
CA ILE A 18 3.91 -13.89 -8.33
C ILE A 18 2.94 -14.31 -7.21
N ASP A 19 3.45 -14.87 -6.12
CA ASP A 19 2.64 -15.31 -4.98
C ASP A 19 1.96 -14.12 -4.28
N LEU A 20 2.68 -13.02 -4.06
CA LEU A 20 2.11 -11.77 -3.56
C LEU A 20 0.97 -11.26 -4.46
N GLY A 21 1.19 -11.25 -5.78
CA GLY A 21 0.17 -10.84 -6.75
C GLY A 21 -1.08 -11.71 -6.68
N ARG A 22 -0.93 -13.05 -6.63
CA ARG A 22 -2.06 -13.99 -6.53
C ARG A 22 -2.85 -13.82 -5.23
N LYS A 23 -2.16 -13.66 -4.10
CA LYS A 23 -2.82 -13.43 -2.81
C LYS A 23 -3.57 -12.10 -2.79
N PHE A 24 -2.97 -11.07 -3.36
CA PHE A 24 -3.61 -9.76 -3.47
C PHE A 24 -4.83 -9.80 -4.40
N LEU A 25 -4.73 -10.49 -5.54
CA LEU A 25 -5.83 -10.72 -6.47
C LEU A 25 -7.02 -11.40 -5.78
N SER A 26 -6.75 -12.45 -5.00
CA SER A 26 -7.78 -13.16 -4.23
C SER A 26 -8.50 -12.24 -3.25
N LYS A 27 -7.76 -11.36 -2.57
CA LYS A 27 -8.34 -10.35 -1.66
C LYS A 27 -9.20 -9.33 -2.40
N LEU A 28 -8.66 -8.72 -3.46
CA LEU A 28 -9.40 -7.72 -4.24
C LEU A 28 -10.67 -8.29 -4.87
N SER A 29 -10.63 -9.54 -5.34
CA SER A 29 -11.79 -10.23 -5.92
C SER A 29 -12.94 -10.38 -4.91
N GLY A 30 -12.62 -10.57 -3.62
CA GLY A 30 -13.60 -10.66 -2.54
C GLY A 30 -14.19 -9.31 -2.14
N LEU A 31 -13.38 -8.25 -2.18
CA LEU A 31 -13.77 -6.91 -1.70
C LEU A 31 -14.37 -6.02 -2.78
N LYS A 32 -13.96 -6.20 -4.04
CA LYS A 32 -14.33 -5.37 -5.20
C LYS A 32 -14.20 -3.86 -4.92
N PRO A 33 -13.02 -3.37 -4.47
CA PRO A 33 -12.87 -1.98 -4.09
C PRO A 33 -12.89 -1.05 -5.32
N GLU A 34 -13.48 0.13 -5.15
CA GLU A 34 -13.43 1.19 -6.18
C GLU A 34 -12.11 1.96 -6.15
N ILE A 35 -11.52 2.10 -4.97
CA ILE A 35 -10.27 2.82 -4.70
C ILE A 35 -9.32 1.91 -3.93
N VAL A 36 -8.05 1.86 -4.34
CA VAL A 36 -6.98 1.16 -3.63
C VAL A 36 -5.83 2.14 -3.41
N VAL A 37 -5.39 2.27 -2.16
CA VAL A 37 -4.18 3.00 -1.80
C VAL A 37 -3.16 2.03 -1.26
N VAL A 38 -2.00 1.95 -1.93
CA VAL A 38 -0.86 1.14 -1.49
C VAL A 38 0.14 2.06 -0.83
N ARG A 39 0.31 1.84 0.47
CA ARG A 39 1.30 2.55 1.28
C ARG A 39 2.69 1.93 1.03
N ILE A 40 3.54 2.64 0.30
CA ILE A 40 4.89 2.19 -0.05
C ILE A 40 5.93 2.77 0.91
N ALA A 41 6.95 2.00 1.28
CA ALA A 41 8.00 2.51 2.17
C ALA A 41 8.62 3.80 1.63
N ASP A 42 8.98 4.72 2.52
CA ASP A 42 9.68 5.95 2.10
C ASP A 42 11.01 5.60 1.44
N ILE A 43 11.40 6.38 0.43
CA ILE A 43 12.71 6.21 -0.21
C ILE A 43 13.78 6.52 0.85
N PRO A 44 14.66 5.57 1.20
CA PRO A 44 15.71 5.83 2.16
C PRO A 44 16.64 6.91 1.59
N THR A 45 16.96 7.93 2.40
CA THR A 45 17.83 9.04 2.00
C THR A 45 19.29 8.63 1.81
N ARG A 46 19.64 7.40 2.17
CA ARG A 46 20.97 6.79 1.99
C ARG A 46 20.83 5.42 1.34
N ALA A 47 21.81 5.06 0.52
CA ALA A 47 21.89 3.72 -0.06
C ALA A 47 21.90 2.66 1.05
N SER A 48 21.00 1.68 0.95
CA SER A 48 20.84 0.59 1.91
C SER A 48 20.99 -0.75 1.18
N ARG A 49 21.63 -1.72 1.83
CA ARG A 49 21.72 -3.11 1.34
C ARG A 49 20.46 -3.94 1.65
N ALA A 50 19.43 -3.33 2.21
CA ALA A 50 18.17 -4.02 2.46
C ALA A 50 17.55 -4.53 1.14
N ALA A 51 17.01 -5.74 1.17
CA ALA A 51 16.39 -6.35 -0.01
C ALA A 51 15.10 -5.60 -0.45
N GLY A 52 14.40 -4.95 0.49
CA GLY A 52 13.16 -4.21 0.22
C GLY A 52 13.31 -3.14 -0.87
N PRO A 53 14.23 -2.16 -0.72
CA PRO A 53 14.51 -1.18 -1.77
C PRO A 53 14.91 -1.79 -3.12
N ARG A 54 15.59 -2.94 -3.13
CA ARG A 54 16.09 -3.59 -4.34
C ARG A 54 14.98 -4.16 -5.23
N HIS A 55 13.89 -4.66 -4.63
CA HIS A 55 12.80 -5.32 -5.35
C HIS A 55 11.48 -4.53 -5.32
N ARG A 56 11.50 -3.35 -4.72
CA ARG A 56 10.34 -2.45 -4.57
C ARG A 56 9.56 -2.26 -5.87
N LEU A 57 10.24 -1.95 -6.98
CA LEU A 57 9.58 -1.71 -8.26
C LEU A 57 8.86 -2.95 -8.81
N MET A 58 9.41 -4.14 -8.55
CA MET A 58 8.76 -5.40 -8.96
C MET A 58 7.49 -5.63 -8.15
N ILE A 59 7.54 -5.39 -6.84
CA ILE A 59 6.39 -5.53 -5.93
C ILE A 59 5.31 -4.49 -6.30
N GLU A 60 5.68 -3.22 -6.45
CA GLU A 60 4.75 -2.15 -6.84
C GLU A 60 4.10 -2.42 -8.21
N GLY A 61 4.90 -2.84 -9.20
CA GLY A 61 4.41 -3.20 -10.52
C GLY A 61 3.42 -4.36 -10.48
N ALA A 62 3.68 -5.39 -9.68
CA ALA A 62 2.76 -6.50 -9.52
C ALA A 62 1.45 -6.09 -8.83
N LEU A 63 1.50 -5.27 -7.78
CA LEU A 63 0.29 -4.76 -7.14
C LEU A 63 -0.54 -3.88 -8.09
N ALA A 64 0.10 -2.98 -8.82
CA ALA A 64 -0.55 -2.14 -9.82
C ALA A 64 -1.18 -2.97 -10.95
N TYR A 65 -0.47 -3.98 -11.44
CA TYR A 65 -0.97 -4.90 -12.46
C TYR A 65 -2.24 -5.62 -12.00
N VAL A 66 -2.25 -6.16 -10.77
CA VAL A 66 -3.41 -6.85 -10.21
C VAL A 66 -4.61 -5.90 -10.06
N CYS A 67 -4.39 -4.67 -9.59
CA CYS A 67 -5.46 -3.67 -9.52
C CYS A 67 -6.05 -3.37 -10.91
N ASN A 68 -5.20 -3.29 -11.94
CA ASN A 68 -5.63 -3.09 -13.32
C ASN A 68 -6.43 -4.29 -13.86
N GLU A 69 -5.99 -5.53 -13.61
CA GLU A 69 -6.77 -6.73 -13.97
C GLU A 69 -8.14 -6.77 -13.30
N GLN A 70 -8.23 -6.30 -12.04
CA GLN A 70 -9.48 -6.18 -11.30
C GLN A 70 -10.31 -4.95 -11.68
N LYS A 71 -9.84 -4.12 -12.62
CA LYS A 71 -10.50 -2.89 -13.08
C LYS A 71 -10.82 -1.91 -11.94
N VAL A 72 -9.93 -1.85 -10.94
CA VAL A 72 -10.01 -0.84 -9.88
C VAL A 72 -9.86 0.54 -10.52
N ARG A 73 -10.79 1.45 -10.24
CA ARG A 73 -10.88 2.75 -10.95
C ARG A 73 -9.79 3.72 -10.52
N ASN A 74 -9.45 3.72 -9.23
CA ASN A 74 -8.48 4.64 -8.67
C ASN A 74 -7.44 3.87 -7.84
N VAL A 75 -6.19 3.88 -8.31
CA VAL A 75 -5.07 3.20 -7.68
C VAL A 75 -4.00 4.23 -7.38
N MET A 76 -3.66 4.35 -6.11
CA MET A 76 -2.64 5.30 -5.64
C MET A 76 -1.51 4.54 -4.96
N LEU A 77 -0.26 4.85 -5.35
CA LEU A 77 0.94 4.41 -4.65
C LEU A 77 1.48 5.63 -3.90
N CYS A 78 1.51 5.59 -2.56
CA CYS A 78 1.87 6.77 -1.76
C CYS A 78 2.90 6.45 -0.67
N THR A 79 3.96 7.24 -0.64
CA THR A 79 4.90 7.37 0.48
C THR A 79 4.23 8.06 1.68
N GLY A 80 4.86 8.04 2.86
CA GLY A 80 4.24 8.54 4.08
C GLY A 80 4.18 10.04 4.07
N ARG A 81 5.19 10.61 3.41
CA ARG A 81 5.21 12.02 3.06
C ARG A 81 4.05 12.38 2.14
N GLU A 82 3.78 11.61 1.09
CA GLU A 82 2.67 11.89 0.17
C GLU A 82 1.31 11.74 0.85
N VAL A 83 1.15 10.75 1.74
CA VAL A 83 -0.05 10.62 2.58
C VAL A 83 -0.24 11.87 3.45
N GLY A 84 0.81 12.34 4.14
CA GLY A 84 0.73 13.58 4.93
C GLY A 84 0.35 14.80 4.07
N ILE A 85 0.97 14.97 2.91
CA ILE A 85 0.66 16.05 1.96
C ILE A 85 -0.81 15.99 1.52
N ALA A 86 -1.31 14.80 1.15
CA ALA A 86 -2.69 14.62 0.70
C ALA A 86 -3.71 14.94 1.80
N LEU A 87 -3.35 14.71 3.06
CA LEU A 87 -4.18 15.01 4.23
C LEU A 87 -3.96 16.43 4.79
N GLY A 88 -3.08 17.25 4.19
CA GLY A 88 -2.77 18.59 4.68
C GLY A 88 -2.06 18.63 6.03
N MET A 89 -1.33 17.57 6.39
CA MET A 89 -0.70 17.38 7.70
C MET A 89 0.73 16.84 7.59
N SER A 90 1.46 16.79 8.70
CA SER A 90 2.79 16.16 8.70
C SER A 90 2.66 14.64 8.56
N LYS A 91 3.74 13.97 8.12
CA LYS A 91 3.78 12.49 8.09
C LYS A 91 3.48 11.89 9.47
N ALA A 92 4.00 12.50 10.54
CA ALA A 92 3.81 11.99 11.90
C ALA A 92 2.35 12.11 12.33
N ASP A 93 1.70 13.23 12.03
CA ASP A 93 0.29 13.45 12.36
C ASP A 93 -0.61 12.50 11.57
N ALA A 94 -0.33 12.31 10.27
CA ALA A 94 -1.06 11.33 9.45
C ALA A 94 -0.93 9.91 10.02
N LEU A 95 0.26 9.52 10.47
CA LEU A 95 0.47 8.22 11.12
C LEU A 95 -0.32 8.11 12.43
N ALA A 96 -0.30 9.15 13.27
CA ALA A 96 -1.06 9.18 14.53
C ALA A 96 -2.58 9.08 14.28
N CYS A 97 -3.10 9.72 13.23
CA CYS A 97 -4.48 9.52 12.80
C CYS A 97 -4.75 8.05 12.40
N GLY A 98 -3.81 7.44 11.68
CA GLY A 98 -3.86 6.01 11.37
C GLY A 98 -3.86 5.12 12.60
N GLU A 99 -3.01 5.41 13.61
CA GLU A 99 -2.95 4.69 14.89
C GLU A 99 -4.26 4.76 15.67
N HIS A 100 -4.95 5.90 15.61
CA HIS A 100 -6.27 6.04 16.25
C HIS A 100 -7.35 5.18 15.57
N LEU A 101 -7.25 4.97 14.25
CA LEU A 101 -8.22 4.17 13.49
C LEU A 101 -7.93 2.67 13.53
N ASP A 102 -6.67 2.28 13.33
CA ASP A 102 -6.21 0.90 13.44
C ASP A 102 -4.77 0.89 13.97
N ALA A 103 -4.64 0.72 15.28
CA ALA A 103 -3.36 0.60 15.96
C ALA A 103 -2.52 -0.60 15.48
N LYS A 104 -3.14 -1.62 14.86
CA LYS A 104 -2.43 -2.79 14.33
C LYS A 104 -1.83 -2.51 12.96
N HIS A 105 -2.46 -1.66 12.15
CA HIS A 105 -1.99 -1.30 10.81
C HIS A 105 -2.07 0.21 10.53
N PRO A 106 -1.39 1.05 11.33
CA PRO A 106 -1.57 2.51 11.30
C PRO A 106 -1.18 3.13 9.95
N GLU A 107 -0.17 2.57 9.29
CA GLU A 107 0.27 3.01 7.97
C GLU A 107 -0.75 2.71 6.87
N ALA A 108 -1.43 1.56 6.95
CA ALA A 108 -2.50 1.21 6.01
C ALA A 108 -3.76 2.04 6.28
N ALA A 109 -4.09 2.26 7.56
CA ALA A 109 -5.23 3.07 7.96
C ALA A 109 -5.08 4.53 7.51
N SER A 110 -3.93 5.16 7.77
CA SER A 110 -3.65 6.53 7.33
C SER A 110 -3.71 6.68 5.80
N ALA A 111 -3.18 5.71 5.06
CA ALA A 111 -3.30 5.69 3.60
C ALA A 111 -4.76 5.57 3.12
N GLY A 112 -5.57 4.77 3.79
CA GLY A 112 -6.98 4.63 3.45
C GLY A 112 -7.79 5.92 3.64
N ILE A 113 -7.40 6.81 4.56
CA ILE A 113 -8.07 8.11 4.75
C ILE A 113 -7.94 8.96 3.47
N VAL A 114 -6.81 8.87 2.76
CA VAL A 114 -6.57 9.61 1.49
C VAL A 114 -7.60 9.24 0.43
N ALA A 115 -8.16 8.02 0.48
CA ALA A 115 -9.18 7.57 -0.46
C ALA A 115 -10.60 8.02 -0.08
N LEU A 116 -10.81 8.56 1.13
CA LEU A 116 -12.12 9.05 1.52
C LEU A 116 -12.38 10.38 0.82
N PRO A 117 -13.57 10.59 0.23
CA PRO A 117 -13.93 11.90 -0.29
C PRO A 117 -13.90 12.91 0.85
N SER A 118 -13.16 14.01 0.66
CA SER A 118 -13.27 15.17 1.53
C SER A 118 -14.73 15.62 1.47
N GLU A 119 -15.44 15.62 2.60
CA GLU A 119 -16.81 16.15 2.63
C GLU A 119 -16.81 17.54 2.01
N SER A 120 -17.68 17.72 1.02
CA SER A 120 -17.84 18.94 0.22
C SER A 120 -18.70 19.96 0.93
#